data_AF-A0A519JHT1-F1
#
_entry.id   AF-A0A519JHT1-F1
#
_cell.length_a   1.000
_cell.length_b   1.000
_cell.length_c   1.000
_cell.angle_alpha   90.00
_cell.angle_beta   90.00
_cell.angle_gamma   90.00
#
_symmetry.space_group_name_H-M   'P 1'
#
loop_
_entity.id
_entity.type
_entity.pdbx_description
1 polymer ?
#
loop_
_entity_poly.entity_id
_entity_poly.type
_entity_poly.pdbx_seq_one_letter_code
_entity_poly.pdbx_strand_id
1 'polypeptide(L)' 'MERLALTPRPDWRERVEALGLVWHTAADQPYWNEAACYRFSRRQIRQIEQATEEL' A
#
# COMPACT_ATOMS: atom_id res chain seq x y z
N MET A 1 -6.32 -7.36 -10.93
CA MET A 1 -6.06 -6.32 -9.92
C MET A 1 -7.41 -5.72 -9.63
N GLU A 2 -7.78 -5.69 -8.36
CA GLU A 2 -9.05 -5.15 -7.89
C GLU A 2 -8.76 -4.24 -6.71
N ARG A 3 -9.30 -3.02 -6.73
CA ARG A 3 -9.15 -2.08 -5.63
C ARG A 3 -10.28 -2.31 -4.63
N LEU A 4 -9.93 -2.58 -3.38
CA LEU A 4 -10.88 -2.75 -2.29
C LEU A 4 -10.81 -1.53 -1.38
N ALA A 5 -11.97 -1.00 -1.00
CA ALA A 5 -12.06 0.05 0.02
C ALA A 5 -11.90 -0.57 1.41
N LEU A 6 -11.18 0.12 2.29
CA LEU A 6 -10.94 -0.28 3.66
C LEU A 6 -11.22 0.89 4.60
N THR A 7 -11.60 0.58 5.84
CA THR A 7 -11.62 1.57 6.91
C THR A 7 -10.18 1.74 7.43
N PRO A 8 -9.61 2.96 7.41
CA PRO A 8 -8.29 3.21 7.98
C PRO A 8 -8.23 2.78 9.44
N ARG A 9 -7.12 2.15 9.83
CA ARG A 9 -6.88 1.80 11.24
C ARG A 9 -6.78 3.09 12.08
N PRO A 10 -7.35 3.16 13.28
CA PRO A 10 -7.37 4.40 14.06
C PRO A 10 -5.98 4.88 14.49
N ASP A 11 -5.03 3.95 14.69
CA ASP A 11 -3.65 4.14 15.14
C ASP A 11 -2.63 3.98 14.00
N TRP A 12 -3.06 4.14 12.74
CA TRP A 12 -2.24 3.75 11.60
C TRP A 12 -0.91 4.53 11.51
N ARG A 13 -0.89 5.79 11.94
CA ARG A 13 0.31 6.66 11.87
C ARG A 13 1.40 6.14 12.79
N GLU A 14 1.04 5.92 14.06
CA GLU A 14 1.93 5.38 15.09
C GLU A 14 2.46 4.00 14.70
N ARG A 15 1.61 3.17 14.07
CA ARG A 15 2.01 1.84 13.59
C ARG A 15 3.03 1.91 12.46
N VAL A 16 2.80 2.74 11.45
CA VAL A 16 3.73 2.82 10.31
C VAL A 16 5.04 3.50 10.71
N GLU A 17 4.98 4.48 11.61
CA GLU A 17 6.16 5.11 12.21
C GLU A 17 6.99 4.09 13.01
N ALA A 18 6.35 3.25 13.83
CA ALA A 18 7.03 2.16 14.56
C ALA A 18 7.67 1.10 13.65
N LEU A 19 7.20 0.98 12.40
CA LEU A 19 7.78 0.11 11.36
C LEU A 19 8.85 0.80 10.52
N GLY A 20 9.19 2.07 10.82
CA GLY A 20 10.22 2.84 10.12
C GLY A 20 9.71 3.61 8.90
N LEU A 21 8.41 3.61 8.61
CA LEU A 21 7.82 4.47 7.57
C LEU A 21 7.61 5.87 8.13
N VAL A 22 8.69 6.64 8.22
CA VAL A 22 8.67 8.01 8.77
C VAL A 22 8.03 9.03 7.81
N TRP A 23 7.98 8.74 6.51
CA TRP A 23 7.39 9.62 5.50
C TRP A 23 5.94 9.21 5.17
N HIS A 24 5.06 9.26 6.16
CA HIS A 24 3.67 8.84 6.04
C HIS A 24 2.67 10.01 5.89
N THR A 25 3.09 11.23 6.24
CA THR A 25 2.33 12.48 6.17
C THR A 25 3.21 13.58 5.57
N ALA A 26 2.67 14.41 4.68
CA ALA A 26 3.34 15.57 4.10
C ALA A 26 2.40 16.78 4.12
N ALA A 27 2.87 17.94 4.59
CA ALA A 27 2.08 19.18 4.69
C ALA A 27 0.69 18.96 5.34
N ASP A 28 0.66 18.26 6.47
CA ASP A 28 -0.55 17.87 7.22
C ASP A 28 -1.55 16.98 6.48
N GLN A 29 -1.17 16.49 5.29
CA GLN A 29 -1.98 15.56 4.50
C GLN A 29 -1.36 14.15 4.50
N PRO A 30 -2.18 13.09 4.62
CA PRO A 30 -1.68 11.72 4.49
C PRO A 30 -1.03 11.51 3.12
N TYR A 31 0.27 11.17 3.12
CA TYR A 31 0.95 10.69 1.91
C TYR A 31 0.66 9.20 1.72
N TRP A 32 0.60 8.46 2.83
CA TRP A 32 0.19 7.07 2.86
C TRP A 32 -1.34 6.93 2.90
N ASN A 33 -1.89 6.02 2.09
CA ASN A 33 -3.35 5.81 1.98
C ASN A 33 -3.77 4.44 2.54
N GLU A 34 -4.32 4.44 3.76
CA GLU A 34 -4.89 3.26 4.43
C GLU A 34 -6.33 2.92 4.00
N ALA A 35 -6.98 3.78 3.22
CA ALA A 35 -8.40 3.62 2.87
C ALA A 35 -8.64 2.60 1.74
N ALA A 36 -7.59 1.98 1.21
CA ALA A 36 -7.72 0.96 0.19
C ALA A 36 -6.52 0.00 0.15
N CYS A 37 -6.78 -1.19 -0.38
CA CYS A 37 -5.74 -2.11 -0.81
C CYS A 37 -6.04 -2.66 -2.22
N TYR A 38 -5.03 -3.25 -2.86
CA TYR A 38 -5.21 -3.95 -4.13
C TYR A 38 -5.13 -5.45 -3.92
N ARG A 39 -6.17 -6.16 -4.36
CA ARG A 39 -6.22 -7.61 -4.41
C ARG A 39 -5.73 -8.08 -5.78
N PHE A 40 -4.83 -9.06 -5.76
CA PHE A 40 -4.31 -9.72 -6.95
C PHE A 40 -4.60 -11.21 -6.90
N SER A 41 -4.86 -11.79 -8.07
CA SER A 41 -4.77 -13.25 -8.23
C SER A 41 -3.33 -13.66 -8.46
N ARG A 42 -2.99 -14.93 -8.17
CA ARG A 42 -1.64 -15.47 -8.44
C ARG A 42 -1.19 -15.26 -9.90
N ARG A 43 -2.11 -15.36 -10.86
CA ARG A 43 -1.80 -15.12 -12.28
C ARG A 43 -1.36 -13.67 -12.54
N GLN A 44 -2.00 -12.71 -11.87
CA GLN A 44 -1.66 -11.28 -12.04
C GLN A 44 -0.34 -10.93 -11.37
N ILE A 45 -0.02 -11.56 -10.23
CA ILE A 45 1.29 -11.42 -9.59
C ILE A 45 2.39 -11.88 -10.55
N ARG A 46 2.26 -13.10 -11.12
CA ARG A 46 3.24 -13.62 -12.08
C ARG A 46 3.43 -12.73 -13.31
N GLN A 47 2.36 -12.09 -13.78
CA GLN A 47 2.45 -11.18 -14.91
C GLN A 47 3.33 -9.95 -14.60
N ILE A 48 3.26 -9.42 -13.38
CA ILE A 48 4.10 -8.30 -12.93
C ILE A 48 5.55 -8.75 -12.75
N GLU A 49 5.75 -9.92 -12.13
CA GLU A 49 7.08 -10.52 -11.94
C GLU A 49 7.79 -10.70 -13.28
N GLN A 50 7.15 -11.38 -14.24
CA GLN A 50 7.73 -11.62 -15.56
C GLN A 50 8.08 -10.31 -16.30
N ALA A 51 7.17 -9.33 -16.29
CA ALA A 51 7.43 -8.05 -16.96
C ALA A 51 8.60 -7.26 -16.34
N THR A 52 8.96 -7.56 -15.08
CA THR A 52 10.07 -6.89 -14.37
C THR A 52 11.39 -7.64 -14.56
N GLU A 53 11.35 -8.97 -14.70
CA GLU A 53 12.54 -9.79 -15.00
C GLU A 53 13.08 -9.57 -16.43
N GLU A 54 12.24 -9.10 -17.34
CA GLU A 54 12.58 -8.82 -18.74
C GLU A 54 13.19 -7.41 -18.96
N LEU A 55 13.42 -6.62 -17.89
CA LEU A 55 14.01 -5.27 -17.90
C LEU A 55 15.46 -5.25 -17.43
#